data_AF-B8GMV2-F1
#
_entry.id   AF-B8GMV2-F1
#
_cell.length_a   1.000
_cell.length_b   1.000
_cell.length_c   1.000
_cell.angle_alpha   90.00
_cell.angle_beta   90.00
_cell.angle_gamma   90.00
#
_symmetry.space_group_name_H-M   'P 1'
#
loop_
_entity.id
_entity.type
_entity.pdbx_description
1 polymer ?
#
loop_
_entity_poly.entity_id
_entity_poly.type
_entity_poly.pdbx_seq_one_letter_code
_entity_poly.pdbx_strand_id
1 'polypeptide(L)'
;MISAKGREELRTLLGSGLVQDWEGADRTLKQVARMLLSQRPDLMRLYFEPAAWEAITAMEQRQAATTILALLKAAVIAENGSPPIHDASQARFYVTSGLRAYVDAAMDWYRRHPEHCPPGLKDRKPPLLQLTTDN
;
A
#
# COMPACT_ATOMS: atom_id res chain seq x y z
N MET A 1 -5.35 -10.46 -3.61
CA MET A 1 -4.68 -9.69 -4.68
C MET A 1 -5.62 -8.67 -5.29
N ILE A 2 -5.07 -7.58 -5.85
CA ILE A 2 -5.81 -6.49 -6.51
C ILE A 2 -6.32 -6.96 -7.87
N SER A 3 -7.58 -6.64 -8.19
CA SER A 3 -8.24 -7.06 -9.43
C SER A 3 -7.72 -6.31 -10.66
N ALA A 4 -8.01 -6.81 -11.86
CA ALA A 4 -7.70 -6.08 -13.10
C ALA A 4 -8.36 -4.69 -13.13
N LYS A 5 -9.62 -4.60 -12.68
CA LYS A 5 -10.34 -3.32 -12.57
C LYS A 5 -9.70 -2.40 -11.53
N GLY A 6 -9.33 -2.94 -10.36
CA GLY A 6 -8.61 -2.18 -9.33
C GLY A 6 -7.30 -1.59 -9.84
N ARG A 7 -6.52 -2.36 -10.63
CA ARG A 7 -5.30 -1.86 -11.28
C ARG A 7 -5.59 -0.73 -12.26
N GLU A 8 -6.65 -0.86 -13.08
CA GLU A 8 -7.07 0.19 -14.01
C GLU A 8 -7.46 1.49 -13.29
N GLU A 9 -8.24 1.40 -12.21
CA GLU A 9 -8.62 2.57 -11.41
C GLU A 9 -7.39 3.24 -10.77
N LEU A 10 -6.44 2.44 -10.24
CA LEU A 10 -5.19 2.97 -9.70
C LEU A 10 -4.33 3.65 -10.78
N ARG A 11 -4.24 3.09 -11.99
CA ARG A 11 -3.56 3.76 -13.11
C ARG A 11 -4.23 5.06 -13.49
N THR A 12 -5.56 5.11 -13.51
CA THR A 12 -6.32 6.33 -13.76
C THR A 12 -6.03 7.38 -12.69
N LEU A 13 -6.02 6.98 -11.40
CA LEU A 13 -5.66 7.86 -10.30
C LEU A 13 -4.25 8.44 -10.47
N LEU A 14 -3.27 7.59 -10.82
CA LEU A 14 -1.89 8.01 -11.04
C LEU A 14 -1.74 8.92 -12.27
N GLY A 15 -2.46 8.64 -13.35
CA GLY A 15 -2.45 9.43 -14.58
C GLY A 15 -3.22 10.76 -14.48
N SER A 16 -4.10 10.91 -13.47
CA SER A 16 -4.96 12.09 -13.32
C SER A 16 -4.21 13.35 -12.83
N GLY A 17 -2.95 13.22 -12.40
CA GLY A 17 -2.18 14.33 -11.82
C GLY A 17 -2.64 14.76 -10.41
N LEU A 18 -3.63 14.07 -9.82
CA LEU A 18 -4.07 14.28 -8.43
C LEU A 18 -3.02 13.84 -7.39
N VAL A 19 -2.06 13.02 -7.83
CA VAL A 19 -0.94 12.55 -7.02
C VAL A 19 0.33 13.05 -7.69
N GLN A 20 0.96 14.06 -7.08
CA GLN A 20 2.17 14.70 -7.62
C GLN A 20 3.46 14.18 -6.97
N ASP A 21 3.33 13.59 -5.77
CA ASP A 21 4.43 13.02 -4.99
C ASP A 21 3.94 11.82 -4.14
N TRP A 22 4.88 11.10 -3.54
CA TRP A 22 4.58 9.90 -2.74
C TRP A 22 3.83 10.21 -1.44
N GLU A 23 4.01 11.40 -0.86
CA GLU A 23 3.28 11.83 0.32
C GLU A 23 1.80 12.11 0.00
N GLY A 24 1.54 12.81 -1.09
CA GLY A 24 0.22 13.03 -1.68
C GLY A 24 -0.45 11.71 -2.03
N ALA A 25 0.29 10.77 -2.63
CA ALA A 25 -0.20 9.41 -2.89
C ALA A 25 -0.69 8.74 -1.61
N ASP A 26 0.11 8.77 -0.55
CA ASP A 26 -0.23 8.15 0.74
C ASP A 26 -1.49 8.77 1.36
N ARG A 27 -1.55 10.10 1.39
CA ARG A 27 -2.70 10.84 1.92
C ARG A 27 -3.98 10.56 1.13
N THR A 28 -3.91 10.64 -0.19
CA THR A 28 -5.05 10.38 -1.07
C THR A 28 -5.54 8.95 -0.93
N LEU A 29 -4.65 7.96 -0.96
CA LEU A 29 -5.04 6.55 -0.77
C LEU A 29 -5.69 6.31 0.59
N LYS A 30 -5.14 6.87 1.67
CA LYS A 30 -5.73 6.77 3.01
C LYS A 30 -7.13 7.36 3.06
N GLN A 31 -7.33 8.54 2.48
CA GLN A 31 -8.62 9.22 2.47
C GLN A 31 -9.65 8.46 1.63
N VAL A 32 -9.29 8.06 0.41
CA VAL A 32 -10.15 7.28 -0.48
C VAL A 32 -10.49 5.93 0.15
N ALA A 33 -9.50 5.19 0.68
CA ALA A 33 -9.74 3.91 1.32
C ALA A 33 -10.68 4.06 2.53
N ARG A 34 -10.45 5.07 3.38
CA ARG A 34 -11.32 5.35 4.52
C ARG A 34 -12.75 5.68 4.11
N MET A 35 -12.91 6.56 3.11
CA MET A 35 -14.22 6.99 2.61
C MET A 35 -14.99 5.82 1.99
N LEU A 36 -14.34 5.05 1.10
CA LEU A 36 -14.97 3.91 0.45
C LEU A 36 -15.33 2.82 1.47
N LEU A 37 -14.44 2.50 2.42
CA LEU A 37 -14.76 1.50 3.45
C LEU A 37 -15.92 1.90 4.36
N SER A 38 -16.10 3.19 4.64
CA SER A 38 -17.19 3.65 5.51
C SER A 38 -18.50 3.91 4.78
N GLN A 39 -18.46 4.39 3.54
CA GLN A 39 -19.64 4.86 2.82
C GLN A 39 -20.04 3.96 1.66
N ARG A 40 -19.08 3.32 0.99
CA ARG A 40 -19.28 2.56 -0.25
C ARG A 40 -18.39 1.30 -0.32
N PRO A 41 -18.54 0.35 0.62
CA PRO A 41 -17.72 -0.86 0.65
C PRO A 41 -17.93 -1.75 -0.59
N ASP A 42 -19.09 -1.62 -1.24
CA ASP A 42 -19.40 -2.21 -2.54
C ASP A 42 -18.41 -1.77 -3.63
N LEU A 43 -18.02 -0.49 -3.64
CA LEU A 43 -17.02 0.03 -4.58
C LEU A 43 -15.61 -0.40 -4.20
N MET A 44 -15.29 -0.45 -2.90
CA MET A 44 -13.98 -0.93 -2.45
C MET A 44 -13.76 -2.40 -2.88
N ARG A 45 -14.80 -3.24 -2.79
CA ARG A 45 -14.74 -4.64 -3.22
C ARG A 45 -14.25 -4.79 -4.65
N LEU A 46 -14.59 -3.87 -5.55
CA LEU A 46 -14.19 -3.93 -6.97
C LEU A 46 -12.68 -3.85 -7.18
N TYR A 47 -11.93 -3.31 -6.22
CA TYR A 47 -10.46 -3.23 -6.28
C TYR A 47 -9.78 -4.58 -6.04
N PHE A 48 -10.49 -5.59 -5.55
CA PHE A 48 -9.91 -6.86 -5.11
C PHE A 48 -10.51 -8.03 -5.89
N GLU A 49 -9.69 -9.06 -6.12
CA GLU A 49 -10.22 -10.35 -6.57
C GLU A 49 -11.20 -10.92 -5.52
N PRO A 50 -12.28 -11.62 -5.92
CA PRO A 50 -13.32 -12.07 -4.99
C PRO A 50 -12.79 -12.84 -3.78
N ALA A 51 -11.95 -13.86 -4.00
CA ALA A 51 -11.37 -14.65 -2.92
C ALA A 51 -10.49 -13.81 -1.96
N ALA A 52 -9.81 -12.79 -2.49
CA ALA A 52 -9.01 -11.90 -1.67
C ALA A 52 -9.87 -10.95 -0.84
N TRP A 53 -10.96 -10.44 -1.42
CA TRP A 53 -11.92 -9.64 -0.68
C TRP A 53 -12.52 -10.43 0.48
N GLU A 54 -12.97 -11.66 0.22
CA GLU A 54 -13.52 -12.55 1.24
C GLU A 54 -12.52 -12.78 2.39
N ALA A 55 -11.28 -13.16 2.07
CA ALA A 55 -10.22 -13.36 3.06
C ALA A 55 -9.94 -12.10 3.90
N ILE A 56 -9.92 -10.93 3.28
CA ILE A 56 -9.71 -9.65 3.97
C ILE A 56 -10.88 -9.33 4.90
N THR A 57 -12.12 -9.51 4.44
CA THR A 57 -13.32 -9.18 5.23
C THR A 57 -13.60 -10.16 6.37
N ALA A 58 -12.97 -11.34 6.35
CA ALA A 58 -12.98 -12.28 7.48
C ALA A 58 -12.04 -11.86 8.62
N MET A 59 -11.16 -10.89 8.42
CA MET A 59 -10.26 -10.36 9.45
C MET A 59 -10.99 -9.37 10.37
N GLU A 60 -10.41 -9.14 11.55
CA GLU A 60 -10.81 -8.02 12.42
C GLU A 60 -10.78 -6.68 11.66
N GLN A 61 -11.76 -5.82 11.91
CA GLN A 61 -11.99 -4.60 11.11
C GLN A 61 -10.72 -3.73 10.93
N ARG A 62 -9.94 -3.57 12.01
CA ARG A 62 -8.68 -2.79 11.97
C ARG A 62 -7.61 -3.47 11.11
N GLN A 63 -7.53 -4.79 11.18
CA GLN A 63 -6.59 -5.58 10.38
C GLN A 63 -6.99 -5.59 8.90
N ALA A 64 -8.28 -5.74 8.60
CA ALA A 64 -8.82 -5.64 7.24
C ALA A 64 -8.49 -4.28 6.61
N ALA A 65 -8.79 -3.17 7.31
CA ALA A 65 -8.50 -1.83 6.81
C ALA A 65 -7.00 -1.58 6.58
N THR A 66 -6.14 -2.09 7.48
CA THR A 66 -4.69 -2.00 7.32
C THR A 66 -4.20 -2.81 6.12
N THR A 67 -4.74 -4.01 5.93
CA THR A 67 -4.42 -4.91 4.80
C THR A 67 -4.83 -4.30 3.47
N ILE A 68 -6.04 -3.75 3.39
CA ILE A 68 -6.55 -3.05 2.19
C ILE A 68 -5.62 -1.91 1.81
N LEU A 69 -5.29 -1.03 2.76
CA LEU A 69 -4.43 0.11 2.48
C LEU A 69 -3.03 -0.32 2.03
N ALA A 70 -2.45 -1.33 2.68
CA ALA A 70 -1.14 -1.84 2.33
C ALA A 70 -1.13 -2.48 0.92
N LEU A 71 -2.18 -3.22 0.55
CA LEU A 71 -2.33 -3.79 -0.80
C LEU A 71 -2.52 -2.71 -1.88
N LEU A 72 -3.30 -1.66 -1.59
CA LEU A 72 -3.46 -0.53 -2.52
C LEU A 72 -2.13 0.20 -2.74
N LYS A 73 -1.35 0.42 -1.67
CA LYS A 73 0.00 0.99 -1.79
C LYS A 73 0.94 0.13 -2.62
N ALA A 74 0.95 -1.17 -2.36
CA ALA A 74 1.75 -2.12 -3.12
C ALA A 74 1.40 -2.10 -4.61
N ALA A 75 0.12 -2.01 -4.95
CA ALA A 75 -0.32 -1.87 -6.33
C ALA A 75 0.09 -0.52 -6.93
N VAL A 76 0.00 0.59 -6.19
CA VAL A 76 0.51 1.89 -6.67
C VAL A 76 2.01 1.85 -6.96
N ILE A 77 2.81 1.16 -6.15
CA ILE A 77 4.24 0.97 -6.43
C ILE A 77 4.43 0.17 -7.72
N ALA A 78 3.71 -0.95 -7.86
CA ALA A 78 3.79 -1.83 -9.03
C ALA A 78 3.38 -1.11 -10.33
N GLU A 79 2.26 -0.37 -10.32
CA GLU A 79 1.77 0.36 -11.48
C GLU A 79 2.67 1.53 -11.88
N ASN A 80 3.47 2.08 -10.95
CA ASN A 80 4.53 3.05 -11.26
C ASN A 80 5.82 2.41 -11.78
N GLY A 81 5.86 1.10 -11.98
CA GLY A 81 7.05 0.38 -12.44
C GLY A 81 8.09 0.13 -11.34
N SER A 82 7.70 0.22 -10.07
CA SER A 82 8.60 0.00 -8.92
C SER A 82 9.89 0.83 -8.97
N PRO A 83 9.80 2.17 -9.09
CA PRO A 83 10.96 3.03 -9.28
C PRO A 83 11.94 2.96 -8.10
N PRO A 84 13.24 3.20 -8.32
CA PRO A 84 14.21 3.34 -7.24
C PRO A 84 13.76 4.38 -6.20
N ILE A 85 14.14 4.16 -4.94
CA ILE A 85 13.77 5.07 -3.84
C ILE A 85 14.73 6.27 -3.83
N HIS A 86 14.17 7.48 -3.95
CA HIS A 86 14.95 8.72 -4.01
C HIS A 86 14.83 9.59 -2.75
N ASP A 87 13.73 9.48 -2.01
CA ASP A 87 13.47 10.31 -0.83
C ASP A 87 12.79 9.55 0.31
N ALA A 88 12.71 10.22 1.47
CA ALA A 88 12.16 9.64 2.69
C ALA A 88 10.64 9.36 2.62
N SER A 89 9.90 10.14 1.82
CA SER A 89 8.45 9.98 1.65
C SER A 89 8.15 8.72 0.84
N GLN A 90 8.93 8.47 -0.22
CA GLN A 90 8.88 7.24 -1.01
C GLN A 90 9.28 6.03 -0.17
N ALA A 91 10.38 6.12 0.59
CA ALA A 91 10.81 5.04 1.48
C ALA A 91 9.71 4.67 2.50
N ARG A 92 9.02 5.68 3.05
CA ARG A 92 7.90 5.48 3.98
C ARG A 92 6.69 4.85 3.29
N PHE A 93 6.41 5.25 2.06
CA PHE A 93 5.35 4.65 1.26
C PHE A 93 5.62 3.16 1.03
N TYR A 94 6.84 2.82 0.63
CA TYR A 94 7.29 1.45 0.36
C TYR A 94 7.23 0.57 1.61
N VAL A 95 7.77 1.04 2.74
CA VAL A 95 7.77 0.24 3.98
C VAL A 95 6.35 0.00 4.51
N THR A 96 5.43 0.95 4.31
CA THR A 96 4.03 0.81 4.76
C THR A 96 3.13 0.06 3.77
N SER A 97 3.66 -0.37 2.62
CA SER A 97 2.98 -1.31 1.73
C SER A 97 2.98 -2.75 2.28
N GLY A 98 3.88 -3.05 3.23
CA GLY A 98 3.99 -4.36 3.87
C GLY A 98 4.41 -5.52 2.96
N LEU A 99 4.57 -5.32 1.65
CA LEU A 99 5.15 -6.35 0.78
C LEU A 99 6.66 -6.42 0.99
N ARG A 100 7.16 -7.65 1.22
CA ARG A 100 8.56 -7.90 1.58
C ARG A 100 9.55 -7.21 0.64
N ALA A 101 9.39 -7.36 -0.67
CA ALA A 101 10.30 -6.75 -1.64
C ALA A 101 10.40 -5.22 -1.49
N TYR A 102 9.28 -4.53 -1.29
CA TYR A 102 9.26 -3.07 -1.13
C TYR A 102 9.74 -2.63 0.25
N VAL A 103 9.40 -3.41 1.29
CA VAL A 103 9.90 -3.20 2.64
C VAL A 103 11.43 -3.33 2.67
N ASP A 104 11.98 -4.38 2.07
CA ASP A 104 13.42 -4.61 2.04
C ASP A 104 14.14 -3.48 1.29
N ALA A 105 13.61 -3.05 0.13
CA ALA A 105 14.13 -1.90 -0.61
C ALA A 105 14.11 -0.58 0.20
N ALA A 106 13.02 -0.32 0.95
CA ALA A 106 12.93 0.84 1.83
C ALA A 106 13.94 0.76 2.98
N MET A 107 14.10 -0.42 3.58
CA MET A 107 15.08 -0.62 4.67
C MET A 107 16.52 -0.51 4.17
N ASP A 108 16.82 -0.95 2.94
CA ASP A 108 18.11 -0.71 2.28
C ASP A 108 18.38 0.78 2.08
N TRP A 109 17.36 1.54 1.67
CA TRP A 109 17.48 2.99 1.53
C TRP A 109 17.71 3.68 2.88
N TYR A 110 16.95 3.33 3.92
CA TYR A 110 17.10 3.87 5.27
C TYR A 110 18.45 3.53 5.93
N ARG A 111 19.04 2.37 5.60
CA ARG A 111 20.39 2.02 6.06
C ARG A 111 21.47 2.94 5.48
N ARG A 112 21.26 3.45 4.26
CA ARG A 112 22.15 4.42 3.60
C ARG A 112 21.87 5.87 4.00
N HIS A 113 20.67 6.15 4.51
CA HIS A 113 20.19 7.48 4.90
C HIS A 113 19.64 7.47 6.33
N PRO A 114 20.49 7.22 7.34
CA PRO A 114 20.06 7.00 8.72
C PRO A 114 19.35 8.20 9.38
N GLU A 115 19.57 9.42 8.88
CA GLU A 115 18.93 10.67 9.27
C GLU A 115 17.45 10.76 8.89
N HIS A 116 17.06 10.03 7.83
CA HIS A 116 15.69 10.00 7.34
C HIS A 116 14.87 8.81 7.87
N CYS A 117 15.51 7.90 8.61
CA CYS A 117 14.87 6.71 9.13
C CYS A 117 13.97 7.04 10.33
N PRO A 118 12.66 6.71 10.28
CA PRO A 118 11.73 7.00 11.37
C PRO A 118 12.16 6.37 12.72
N PRO A 119 11.96 7.09 13.84
CA PRO A 119 12.20 6.52 15.18
C PRO A 119 11.42 5.22 15.37
N GLY A 120 12.10 4.19 15.88
CA GLY A 120 11.51 2.86 16.14
C GLY A 120 11.42 1.93 14.94
N LEU A 121 11.68 2.39 13.71
CA LEU A 121 11.79 1.50 12.54
C LEU A 121 13.14 0.78 12.48
N LYS A 122 14.19 1.39 13.05
CA LYS A 122 15.52 0.76 13.20
C LYS A 122 15.45 -0.47 14.12
N ASP A 123 14.63 -0.39 15.16
CA ASP A 123 14.58 -1.39 16.23
C ASP A 123 13.46 -2.43 16.06
N ARG A 124 12.49 -2.16 15.16
CA ARG A 124 11.34 -3.04 14.91
C ARG A 124 11.30 -3.46 13.46
N LYS A 125 11.19 -4.78 13.23
CA LYS A 125 10.90 -5.30 11.88
C LYS A 125 9.57 -4.72 11.40
N PRO A 126 9.51 -4.08 10.22
CA PRO A 126 8.27 -3.58 9.67
C PRO A 126 7.24 -4.71 9.55
N PRO A 127 5.97 -4.47 9.85
CA PRO A 127 4.93 -5.48 9.70
C PRO A 127 4.82 -5.86 8.22
N LEU A 128 4.97 -7.16 7.94
CA LEU A 128 4.79 -7.69 6.60
C LEU A 128 3.34 -8.12 6.41
N LEU A 129 2.82 -7.87 5.22
CA LEU A 129 1.58 -8.46 4.78
C LEU A 129 1.76 -9.98 4.71
N GLN A 130 1.04 -10.69 5.57
CA GLN A 130 0.86 -12.12 5.42
C GLN A 130 -0.20 -12.34 4.35
N LEU A 131 0.25 -12.38 3.09
CA LEU A 131 -0.55 -12.93 2.02
C LEU A 131 -0.58 -14.44 2.24
N THR A 132 -1.69 -14.98 2.74
CA THR A 132 -1.91 -16.44 2.74
C THR A 132 -1.96 -16.90 1.29
N THR A 133 -0.81 -17.29 0.74
CA THR A 133 -0.73 -18.11 -0.47
C THR A 133 -0.87 -19.55 -0.03
N ASP A 134 -2.09 -19.97 0.29
CA ASP A 134 -2.43 -21.38 0.34
C ASP A 134 -3.41 -21.65 -0.80
N ASN A 135 -2.87 -22.20 -1.88
CA ASN A 135 -3.50 -23.19 -2.73
C ASN A 135 -2.40 -23.93 -3.50
#